data_AF-A0A1Y4S211-F1
#
_entry.id   AF-A0A1Y4S211-F1
#
_cell.length_a   1.000
_cell.length_b   1.000
_cell.length_c   1.000
_cell.angle_alpha   90.00
_cell.angle_beta   90.00
_cell.angle_gamma   90.00
#
_symmetry.space_group_name_H-M   'P 1'
#
loop_
_entity.id
_entity.type
_entity.pdbx_description
1 polymer ?
#
loop_
_entity_poly.entity_id
_entity_poly.type
_entity_poly.pdbx_seq_one_letter_code
_entity_poly.pdbx_strand_id
1 'polypeptide(L)' 'MELKPAFRRDTCCLFHAEARELGMAEAKAECILETLSDYGRIPLGVQEKILDQKNFFQLKRWFLLARQVQTVEQFINRM' A
#
# COMPACT_ATOMS: atom_id res chain seq x y z
N MET A 1 -5.62 -31.34 -31.46
CA MET A 1 -4.61 -30.29 -31.74
C MET A 1 -4.82 -29.20 -30.72
N GLU A 2 -4.02 -29.19 -29.67
CA GLU A 2 -4.08 -28.15 -28.64
C GLU A 2 -3.44 -26.88 -29.18
N LEU A 3 -4.25 -25.83 -29.34
CA LEU A 3 -3.78 -24.51 -29.71
C LEU A 3 -2.97 -23.95 -28.53
N LYS A 4 -1.64 -24.08 -28.61
CA LYS A 4 -0.71 -23.38 -27.73
C LYS A 4 -1.05 -21.88 -27.77
N PRO A 5 -1.31 -21.22 -26.63
CA PRO A 5 -1.56 -19.80 -26.65
C PRO A 5 -0.27 -19.10 -27.11
N ALA A 6 -0.37 -18.35 -28.20
CA ALA A 6 0.71 -17.51 -28.67
C ALA A 6 1.03 -16.50 -27.56
N PHE A 7 2.16 -16.70 -26.88
CA PHE A 7 2.69 -15.74 -25.91
C PHE A 7 3.00 -14.44 -26.66
N ARG A 8 2.03 -13.53 -26.67
CA ARG A 8 2.20 -12.19 -27.23
C ARG A 8 3.14 -11.42 -26.32
N ARG A 9 4.28 -10.98 -26.85
CA ARG A 9 5.33 -10.19 -26.13
C ARG A 9 4.76 -9.01 -25.34
N ASP A 10 3.64 -8.49 -25.79
CA ASP A 10 2.99 -7.27 -25.32
C ASP A 10 2.38 -7.43 -23.92
N THR A 11 2.03 -8.66 -23.49
CA THR A 11 1.46 -8.91 -22.15
C THR A 11 2.53 -8.86 -21.05
N CYS A 12 3.78 -9.17 -21.36
CA CYS A 12 4.91 -9.17 -20.41
C CYS A 12 5.13 -7.78 -19.78
N CYS A 13 4.98 -6.71 -20.55
CA CYS A 13 5.19 -5.33 -20.08
C CYS A 13 4.09 -4.84 -19.12
N LEU A 14 2.84 -5.26 -19.34
CA LEU A 14 1.70 -4.92 -18.48
C LEU A 14 1.82 -5.60 -17.11
N PHE A 15 2.12 -6.90 -17.09
CA PHE A 15 2.32 -7.65 -15.84
C PHE A 15 3.46 -7.08 -14.97
N HIS A 16 4.56 -6.61 -15.59
CA HIS A 16 5.65 -5.97 -14.85
C HIS A 16 5.26 -4.60 -14.28
N ALA A 17 4.43 -3.83 -14.99
CA ALA A 17 3.95 -2.54 -14.51
C ALA A 17 3.03 -2.72 -13.29
N GLU A 18 2.07 -3.64 -13.37
CA GLU A 18 1.16 -3.98 -12.27
C GLU A 18 1.90 -4.51 -11.04
N ALA A 19 2.86 -5.43 -11.24
CA ALA A 19 3.68 -5.94 -10.15
C ALA A 19 4.51 -4.84 -9.46
N ARG A 20 5.02 -3.87 -10.24
CA ARG A 20 5.76 -2.73 -9.72
C ARG A 20 4.87 -1.77 -8.93
N GLU A 21 3.65 -1.50 -9.41
CA GLU A 21 2.69 -0.65 -8.69
C GLU A 21 2.21 -1.29 -7.38
N LEU A 22 1.95 -2.60 -7.38
CA LEU A 22 1.58 -3.33 -6.18
C LEU A 22 2.71 -3.30 -5.14
N GLY A 23 3.95 -3.59 -5.55
CA GLY A 23 5.10 -3.54 -4.64
C GLY A 23 5.37 -2.13 -4.10
N MET A 24 5.07 -1.08 -4.87
CA MET A 24 5.13 0.29 -4.36
C MET A 24 4.03 0.60 -3.33
N ALA A 25 2.83 0.04 -3.51
CA ALA A 25 1.75 0.19 -2.54
C ALA A 25 2.09 -0.53 -1.23
N GLU A 26 2.56 -1.78 -1.29
CA GLU A 26 2.97 -2.57 -0.12
C GLU A 26 4.07 -1.88 0.67
N ALA A 27 5.17 -1.48 0.01
CA ALA A 27 6.27 -0.78 0.67
C ALA A 27 5.82 0.56 1.29
N LYS A 28 4.83 1.24 0.68
CA LYS A 28 4.28 2.47 1.23
C LYS A 28 3.40 2.22 2.45
N ALA A 29 2.61 1.15 2.46
CA ALA A 29 1.82 0.72 3.60
C ALA A 29 2.71 0.43 4.81
N GLU A 30 3.78 -0.35 4.62
CA GLU A 30 4.76 -0.64 5.67
C GLU A 30 5.41 0.63 6.23
N CYS A 31 5.79 1.57 5.38
CA CYS A 31 6.39 2.84 5.80
C CYS A 31 5.43 3.70 6.65
N ILE A 32 4.11 3.65 6.38
CA ILE A 32 3.10 4.31 7.22
C ILE A 32 3.05 3.67 8.61
N LEU A 33 3.04 2.33 8.66
CA LEU A 33 2.99 1.60 9.93
C LEU A 33 4.24 1.82 10.77
N GLU A 34 5.41 1.81 10.15
CA GLU A 34 6.67 2.15 10.83
C GLU A 34 6.60 3.56 11.43
N THR A 35 6.16 4.55 10.65
CA THR A 35 6.01 5.94 11.12
C THR A 35 5.03 6.04 12.30
N LEU A 36 3.91 5.30 12.26
CA LEU A 36 2.91 5.35 13.34
C LEU A 36 3.35 4.60 14.60
N SER A 37 4.26 3.61 14.46
CA SER A 37 4.78 2.84 15.60
C SER A 37 5.58 3.72 16.57
N ASP A 38 6.18 4.81 16.09
CA ASP A 38 6.88 5.80 16.94
C ASP A 38 5.93 6.55 17.88
N TYR A 39 4.64 6.64 17.52
CA TYR A 39 3.61 7.36 18.27
C TYR A 39 2.72 6.45 19.13
N GLY A 40 2.94 5.13 19.09
CA GLY A 40 2.26 4.15 19.95
C GLY A 40 1.80 2.90 19.22
N ARG A 41 1.02 2.06 19.94
CA ARG A 41 0.53 0.79 19.40
C ARG A 41 -0.59 1.03 18.39
N ILE A 42 -0.39 0.53 17.17
CA ILE A 42 -1.38 0.59 16.10
C ILE A 42 -2.41 -0.53 16.30
N PRO A 43 -3.73 -0.24 16.37
CA PRO A 43 -4.76 -1.28 16.43
C PRO A 43 -4.70 -2.21 15.22
N LEU A 44 -4.94 -3.51 15.43
CA LEU A 44 -4.81 -4.53 14.38
C LEU A 44 -5.66 -4.19 13.14
N GLY A 45 -6.92 -3.82 13.33
CA GLY A 45 -7.80 -3.48 12.20
C GLY A 45 -7.35 -2.26 11.40
N VAL A 46 -6.55 -1.36 11.99
CA VAL A 46 -5.94 -0.24 11.27
C VAL A 46 -4.72 -0.71 10.48
N GLN A 47 -3.92 -1.62 11.05
CA GLN A 47 -2.80 -2.24 10.35
C GLN A 47 -3.28 -2.98 9.09
N GLU A 48 -4.28 -3.85 9.25
CA GLU A 48 -4.90 -4.60 8.15
C GLU A 48 -5.44 -3.64 7.08
N LYS A 49 -6.19 -2.61 7.48
CA LYS A 49 -6.73 -1.61 6.53
C LYS A 49 -5.64 -0.88 5.74
N ILE A 50 -4.47 -0.64 6.33
CA ILE A 50 -3.34 0.02 5.66
C ILE A 50 -2.65 -0.95 4.70
N LEU A 51 -2.42 -2.21 5.13
CA LEU A 51 -1.76 -3.23 4.31
C LEU A 51 -2.61 -3.68 3.11
N ASP A 52 -3.94 -3.76 3.27
CA ASP A 52 -4.85 -4.14 2.19
C ASP A 52 -5.08 -3.01 1.15
N GLN A 53 -4.61 -1.80 1.41
CA GLN A 53 -4.83 -0.67 0.53
C GLN A 53 -3.92 -0.76 -0.71
N LYS A 54 -4.52 -0.94 -1.89
CA LYS A 54 -3.81 -0.98 -3.17
C LYS A 54 -3.72 0.38 -3.86
N ASN A 55 -4.53 1.35 -3.44
CA ASN A 55 -4.51 2.68 -4.03
C ASN A 55 -3.33 3.51 -3.50
N PHE A 56 -2.31 3.66 -4.34
CA PHE A 56 -1.10 4.41 -4.02
C PHE A 56 -1.37 5.88 -3.62
N PHE A 57 -2.34 6.55 -4.24
CA PHE A 57 -2.67 7.93 -3.87
C PHE A 57 -3.24 8.02 -2.46
N GLN A 58 -4.02 7.02 -2.05
CA GLN A 58 -4.52 6.96 -0.69
C GLN A 58 -3.42 6.70 0.33
N LEU A 59 -2.55 5.74 0.05
CA LEU A 59 -1.37 5.47 0.87
C LEU A 59 -0.47 6.71 0.99
N LYS A 60 -0.28 7.46 -0.10
CA LYS A 60 0.47 8.72 -0.08
C LYS A 60 -0.19 9.75 0.85
N ARG A 61 -1.52 9.89 0.81
CA ARG A 61 -2.26 10.80 1.70
C ARG A 61 -2.13 10.38 3.16
N TRP A 62 -2.30 9.10 3.45
CA TRP A 62 -2.11 8.54 4.80
C TRP A 62 -0.69 8.72 5.30
N PHE A 63 0.32 8.55 4.45
CA PHE A 63 1.72 8.79 4.82
C PHE A 63 1.98 10.26 5.19
N LEU A 64 1.41 11.21 4.44
CA LEU A 64 1.51 12.63 4.81
C LEU A 64 0.79 12.92 6.13
N LEU A 65 -0.38 12.32 6.35
CA LEU A 65 -1.12 12.44 7.60
C LEU A 65 -0.35 11.86 8.79
N ALA A 66 0.26 10.68 8.65
CA ALA A 66 1.06 10.03 9.69
C ALA A 66 2.21 10.93 10.18
N ARG A 67 2.81 11.73 9.30
CA ARG A 67 3.86 12.70 9.64
C ARG A 67 3.35 13.99 10.31
N GLN A 68 2.05 14.26 10.25
CA GLN A 68 1.44 15.47 10.80
C GLN A 68 0.80 15.24 12.18
N VAL A 69 0.48 14.00 12.51
CA VAL A 69 -0.12 13.64 13.79
C VAL A 69 0.94 13.41 14.87
N GLN A 70 0.52 13.41 16.12
CA GLN A 70 1.38 13.09 17.27
C GLN A 70 0.95 11.84 18.02
N THR A 71 -0.20 11.27 17.68
CA THR A 71 -0.72 10.03 18.27
C THR A 71 -1.39 9.17 17.21
N VAL A 72 -1.42 7.85 17.44
CA VAL A 72 -2.13 6.90 16.57
C VAL A 72 -3.63 7.23 16.49
N GLU A 73 -4.25 7.67 17.59
CA GLU A 73 -5.67 8.03 17.61
C GLU A 73 -5.97 9.24 16.71
N GLN A 74 -5.11 10.26 16.69
CA GLN A 74 -5.25 11.40 15.79
C GLN A 74 -5.18 10.99 14.31
N PHE A 75 -4.34 10.00 13.99
CA PHE A 75 -4.28 9.43 12.65
C PHE A 75 -5.59 8.73 12.29
N ILE A 76 -6.07 7.82 13.16
CA ILE A 76 -7.29 7.05 12.92
C ILE A 76 -8.51 7.96 12.70
N ASN A 77 -8.63 9.03 13.48
CA ASN A 77 -9.74 9.98 13.37
C ASN A 77 -9.74 10.80 12.06
N ARG A 78 -8.63 10.79 11.30
CA ARG A 78 -8.46 11.60 10.07
C ARG A 78 -8.21 10.75 8.82
N MET A 79 -8.15 9.41 8.96
CA MET A 79 -7.80 8.49 7.88
C MET A 79 -8.96 8.20 6.92
#